data_AF-A0AAE9WD71-F1
#
_entry.id   AF-A0AAE9WD71-F1
#
_cell.length_a   1.000
_cell.length_b   1.000
_cell.length_c   1.000
_cell.angle_alpha   90.00
_cell.angle_beta   90.00
_cell.angle_gamma   90.00
#
_symmetry.space_group_name_H-M   'P 1'
#
loop_
_entity.id
_entity.type
_entity.pdbx_description
1 polymer ?
#
loop_
_entity_poly.entity_id
_entity_poly.type
_entity_poly.pdbx_seq_one_letter_code
_entity_poly.pdbx_strand_id
1 'polypeptide(L)'
;MALNKFMYTGYNVSRDCGYCRSGEPTEHFGLLSKELKCDAYQKLVDRGWRRSGHYLYKPNLRASCCPLYTIRLNADEFQISKVQKKAIKKWAKLVTGKPLNQIPAKNGIEYLENAFEQIEGYRDETHSYTVTLESDEYTDEKFDLFKKYQTSIHHESEEEVTKKGFERFLCSSPFISDDGPMKKCGSFHQLYRINGTLVAVGVLDLLPHAVSSVYLFYDPEFSSFSLGRISACREILLASEEKYQFYYMGYYIHKCKKMRYKGEYSPSYLLNPETNGWLSINHFTDLWDNEAPDYLTFENIGESKELSPKRVDSLPKVSDTDEEEPPSVYERSLPGILDEDVAKSLLQRNHITIGDSTLPVKAVLGFFPRLEKLYIEANAALGKDVGKDYTLVFSQ
;
A
#
# COMPACT_ATOMS: atom_id res chain seq x y z
N MET A 1 6.01 21.52 12.38
CA MET A 1 6.99 22.19 11.48
C MET A 1 6.67 21.73 10.07
N ALA A 2 6.30 22.64 9.16
CA ALA A 2 5.90 22.27 7.80
C ALA A 2 7.10 22.40 6.87
N LEU A 3 7.50 21.28 6.28
CA LEU A 3 8.37 21.25 5.13
C LEU A 3 7.40 21.23 3.95
N ASN A 4 7.48 22.17 3.02
CA ASN A 4 6.45 22.46 1.99
C ASN A 4 5.88 21.31 1.14
N LYS A 5 6.33 20.06 1.34
CA LYS A 5 5.77 18.87 0.72
C LYS A 5 5.49 17.73 1.72
N PHE A 6 6.26 17.64 2.81
CA PHE A 6 6.06 16.66 3.87
C PHE A 6 6.21 17.26 5.27
N MET A 7 5.26 17.00 6.17
CA MET A 7 5.44 17.28 7.59
C MET A 7 5.98 16.02 8.26
N TYR A 8 7.11 16.16 8.95
CA TYR A 8 7.71 15.07 9.72
C TYR A 8 6.82 14.70 10.90
N THR A 9 6.46 13.42 11.02
CA THR A 9 5.79 12.85 12.21
C THR A 9 6.68 11.87 12.97
N GLY A 10 7.83 11.49 12.39
CA GLY A 10 8.86 10.68 13.03
C GLY A 10 8.49 9.23 13.25
N TYR A 11 9.16 8.60 14.21
CA TYR A 11 8.85 7.25 14.64
C TYR A 11 7.58 7.20 15.46
N ASN A 12 6.68 6.30 15.06
CA ASN A 12 5.41 6.08 15.70
C ASN A 12 5.38 4.63 16.20
N VAL A 13 5.11 4.46 17.49
CA VAL A 13 5.01 3.16 18.16
C VAL A 13 3.54 2.89 18.48
N SER A 14 2.99 1.83 17.90
CA SER A 14 1.69 1.29 18.31
C SER A 14 1.93 0.25 19.40
N ARG A 15 1.18 0.32 20.50
CA ARG A 15 1.29 -0.62 21.64
C ARG A 15 0.91 -2.04 21.26
N ASP A 16 -0.04 -2.18 20.33
CA ASP A 16 -0.53 -3.47 19.86
C ASP A 16 -0.35 -3.63 18.36
N CYS A 17 0.02 -4.83 17.94
CA CYS A 17 -0.05 -5.23 16.54
C CYS A 17 -1.50 -5.46 16.09
N GLY A 18 -1.97 -4.70 15.10
CA GLY A 18 -3.31 -4.83 14.52
C GLY A 18 -3.61 -6.18 13.84
N TYR A 19 -2.59 -7.02 13.59
CA TYR A 19 -2.76 -8.32 12.94
C TYR A 19 -2.77 -9.50 13.93
N CYS A 20 -1.72 -9.60 14.77
CA CYS A 20 -1.58 -10.70 15.72
C CYS A 20 -2.26 -10.42 17.07
N ARG A 21 -2.49 -9.13 17.42
CA ARG A 21 -2.98 -8.67 18.73
C ARG A 21 -2.26 -9.31 19.92
N SER A 22 -0.96 -9.56 19.78
CA SER A 22 -0.18 -10.28 20.79
C SER A 22 0.27 -9.43 21.98
N GLY A 23 -0.07 -8.13 22.02
CA GLY A 23 0.52 -7.20 22.99
C GLY A 23 1.92 -6.69 22.63
N GLU A 24 2.47 -7.14 21.49
CA GLU A 24 3.79 -6.69 21.04
C GLU A 24 3.68 -5.38 20.26
N PRO A 25 4.56 -4.39 20.53
CA PRO A 25 4.53 -3.12 19.86
C PRO A 25 4.92 -3.25 18.38
N THR A 26 4.45 -2.32 17.58
CA THR A 26 4.86 -2.19 16.17
C THR A 26 5.30 -0.77 15.86
N GLU A 27 6.32 -0.64 15.03
CA GLU A 27 6.88 0.67 14.70
C GLU A 27 6.76 1.00 13.21
N HIS A 28 6.63 2.30 12.92
CA HIS A 28 6.72 2.82 11.57
C HIS A 28 7.26 4.24 11.58
N PHE A 29 7.91 4.63 10.50
CA PHE A 29 8.29 6.01 10.24
C PHE A 29 7.19 6.69 9.43
N GLY A 30 6.80 7.90 9.83
CA GLY A 30 5.66 8.62 9.27
C GLY A 30 5.99 10.01 8.72
N LEU A 31 5.21 10.41 7.71
CA LEU A 31 5.18 11.75 7.12
C LEU A 31 3.73 12.12 6.80
N LEU A 32 3.40 13.41 6.81
CA LEU A 32 2.12 13.92 6.28
C LEU A 32 2.36 14.71 5.00
N SER A 33 1.51 14.57 4.01
CA SER A 33 1.58 15.35 2.76
C SER A 33 0.24 15.99 2.46
N LYS A 34 0.24 17.29 2.19
CA LYS A 34 -0.97 17.98 1.68
C LYS A 34 -1.16 17.71 0.18
N GLU A 35 -0.06 17.71 -0.56
CA GLU A 35 -0.01 17.54 -2.00
C GLU A 35 1.11 16.58 -2.38
N LEU A 36 0.78 15.57 -3.19
CA LEU A 36 1.65 14.47 -3.55
C LEU A 36 1.48 14.16 -5.03
N LYS A 37 2.58 14.18 -5.79
CA LYS A 37 2.55 13.71 -7.18
C LYS A 37 2.49 12.19 -7.24
N CYS A 38 1.73 11.65 -8.19
CA CYS A 38 1.62 10.20 -8.39
C CYS A 38 2.98 9.55 -8.69
N ASP A 39 3.82 10.18 -9.51
CA ASP A 39 5.21 9.73 -9.78
C ASP A 39 6.06 9.61 -8.52
N ALA A 40 5.91 10.56 -7.60
CA ALA A 40 6.69 10.55 -6.39
C ALA A 40 6.17 9.48 -5.41
N TYR A 41 4.85 9.30 -5.33
CA TYR A 41 4.29 8.21 -4.52
C TYR A 41 4.58 6.84 -5.12
N GLN A 42 4.64 6.69 -6.44
CA GLN A 42 5.09 5.45 -7.10
C GLN A 42 6.47 5.01 -6.60
N LYS A 43 7.44 5.93 -6.59
CA LYS A 43 8.78 5.69 -6.05
C LYS A 43 8.75 5.28 -4.58
N LEU A 44 7.84 5.84 -3.78
CA LEU A 44 7.67 5.51 -2.37
C LEU A 44 7.07 4.12 -2.18
N VAL A 45 6.02 3.78 -2.91
CA VAL A 45 5.36 2.45 -2.88
C VAL A 45 6.35 1.35 -3.29
N ASP A 46 7.21 1.63 -4.27
CA ASP A 46 8.29 0.74 -4.71
C ASP A 46 9.39 0.53 -3.64
N ARG A 47 9.43 1.40 -2.63
CA ARG A 47 10.32 1.34 -1.46
C ARG A 47 9.58 0.91 -0.18
N GLY A 48 8.38 0.37 -0.33
CA GLY A 48 7.60 -0.20 0.76
C GLY A 48 6.82 0.80 1.61
N TRP A 49 6.68 2.05 1.16
CA TRP A 49 5.79 3.01 1.79
C TRP A 49 4.33 2.74 1.42
N ARG A 50 3.40 3.15 2.29
CA ARG A 50 1.96 3.20 2.04
C ARG A 50 1.37 4.49 2.57
N ARG A 51 0.09 4.72 2.26
CA ARG A 51 -0.65 5.87 2.76
C ARG A 51 -2.02 5.50 3.32
N SER A 52 -2.53 6.39 4.16
CA SER A 52 -3.87 6.45 4.71
C SER A 52 -4.32 7.91 4.62
N GLY A 53 -5.13 8.26 3.61
CA GLY A 53 -5.37 9.64 3.24
C GLY A 53 -4.06 10.40 2.97
N HIS A 54 -3.83 11.46 3.74
CA HIS A 54 -2.64 12.31 3.70
C HIS A 54 -1.43 11.77 4.49
N TYR A 55 -1.62 10.72 5.29
CA TYR A 55 -0.55 10.14 6.10
C TYR A 55 0.21 9.07 5.32
N LEU A 56 1.51 9.25 5.18
CA LEU A 56 2.45 8.31 4.56
C LEU A 56 3.23 7.60 5.65
N TYR A 57 3.42 6.29 5.51
CA TYR A 57 4.16 5.50 6.48
C TYR A 57 4.99 4.39 5.83
N LYS A 58 6.15 4.13 6.44
CA LYS A 58 7.01 2.98 6.15
C LYS A 58 7.13 2.13 7.42
N PRO A 59 6.54 0.93 7.44
CA PRO A 59 6.66 0.04 8.59
C PRO A 59 8.12 -0.34 8.86
N ASN A 60 8.48 -0.44 10.14
CA ASN A 60 9.74 -1.05 10.56
C ASN A 60 9.53 -2.55 10.74
N LEU A 61 9.83 -3.33 9.70
CA LEU A 61 9.61 -4.79 9.70
C LEU A 61 10.44 -5.52 10.77
N ARG A 62 11.55 -4.92 11.23
CA ARG A 62 12.40 -5.46 12.31
C ARG A 62 11.76 -5.31 13.69
N ALA A 63 10.86 -4.34 13.84
CA ALA A 63 10.13 -4.05 15.06
C ALA A 63 8.63 -4.40 14.87
N SER A 64 8.34 -5.64 14.47
CA SER A 64 6.97 -6.12 14.29
C SER A 64 6.83 -7.64 14.44
N CYS A 65 5.86 -8.11 15.23
CA CYS A 65 5.46 -9.54 15.28
C CYS A 65 4.97 -10.07 13.92
N CYS A 66 4.54 -9.17 13.02
CA CYS A 66 3.87 -9.47 11.76
C CYS A 66 4.50 -8.63 10.64
N PRO A 67 5.72 -8.96 10.20
CA PRO A 67 6.40 -8.14 9.22
C PRO A 67 5.61 -8.01 7.93
N LEU A 68 5.45 -6.76 7.51
CA LEU A 68 4.57 -6.33 6.43
C LEU A 68 5.36 -6.25 5.12
N TYR A 69 5.60 -7.39 4.46
CA TYR A 69 6.30 -7.40 3.18
C TYR A 69 5.40 -6.83 2.09
N THR A 70 5.89 -5.81 1.38
CA THR A 70 5.19 -5.31 0.21
C THR A 70 5.15 -6.40 -0.87
N ILE A 71 3.96 -6.65 -1.43
CA ILE A 71 3.73 -7.67 -2.45
C ILE A 71 3.14 -7.03 -3.72
N ARG A 72 3.64 -7.45 -4.88
CA ARG A 72 3.10 -7.10 -6.19
C ARG A 72 3.10 -8.29 -7.13
N LEU A 73 2.38 -8.18 -8.24
CA LEU A 73 2.50 -9.06 -9.40
C LEU A 73 2.51 -8.26 -10.70
N ASN A 74 3.09 -8.82 -11.76
CA ASN A 74 2.96 -8.27 -13.11
C ASN A 74 1.59 -8.70 -13.66
N ALA A 75 0.76 -7.73 -14.06
CA ALA A 75 -0.61 -7.99 -14.49
C ALA A 75 -0.65 -8.90 -15.72
N ASP A 76 0.18 -8.63 -16.73
CA ASP A 76 0.18 -9.36 -17.99
C ASP A 76 0.72 -10.80 -17.87
N GLU A 77 1.43 -11.11 -16.78
CA GLU A 77 1.95 -12.45 -16.50
C GLU A 77 0.99 -13.28 -15.61
N PHE A 78 -0.11 -12.68 -15.15
CA PHE A 78 -1.00 -13.28 -14.17
C PHE A 78 -1.54 -14.65 -14.62
N GLN A 79 -1.45 -15.62 -13.71
CA GLN A 79 -1.98 -16.96 -13.89
C GLN A 79 -3.15 -17.21 -12.94
N ILE A 80 -4.30 -17.53 -13.54
CA ILE A 80 -5.53 -17.77 -12.81
C ILE A 80 -5.59 -19.18 -12.21
N SER A 81 -5.80 -19.26 -10.90
CA SER A 81 -5.92 -20.51 -10.14
C SER A 81 -7.34 -21.09 -10.16
N LYS A 82 -7.47 -22.39 -9.87
CA LYS A 82 -8.78 -23.07 -9.77
C LYS A 82 -9.68 -22.43 -8.70
N VAL A 83 -9.10 -21.93 -7.61
CA VAL A 83 -9.83 -21.28 -6.51
C VAL A 83 -10.40 -19.93 -6.96
N GLN A 84 -9.62 -19.14 -7.69
CA GLN A 84 -10.07 -17.87 -8.28
C GLN A 84 -11.18 -18.11 -9.31
N LYS A 85 -11.03 -19.09 -10.23
CA LYS A 85 -12.09 -19.49 -11.18
C LYS A 85 -13.39 -19.86 -10.46
N LYS A 86 -13.29 -20.63 -9.37
CA LYS A 86 -14.46 -21.03 -8.57
C LYS A 86 -15.14 -19.83 -7.90
N ALA A 87 -14.36 -18.89 -7.37
CA ALA A 87 -14.89 -17.66 -6.77
C ALA A 87 -15.65 -16.83 -7.83
N ILE A 88 -15.04 -16.59 -8.99
CA ILE A 88 -15.65 -15.83 -10.10
C ILE A 88 -16.95 -16.49 -10.56
N LYS A 89 -16.96 -17.82 -10.77
CA LYS A 89 -18.19 -18.54 -11.15
C LYS A 89 -19.30 -18.44 -10.10
N LYS A 90 -18.95 -18.53 -8.82
CA LYS A 90 -19.92 -18.39 -7.72
C LYS A 90 -20.49 -16.97 -7.68
N TRP A 91 -19.64 -15.96 -7.87
CA TRP A 91 -20.04 -14.56 -7.93
C TRP A 91 -20.93 -14.27 -9.15
N ALA A 92 -20.55 -14.73 -10.33
CA ALA A 92 -21.34 -14.59 -11.55
C ALA A 92 -22.76 -15.15 -11.40
N LYS A 93 -22.89 -16.35 -10.83
CA LYS A 93 -24.21 -16.97 -10.58
C LYS A 93 -25.09 -16.12 -9.66
N LEU A 94 -24.49 -15.47 -8.65
CA LEU A 94 -25.22 -14.58 -7.75
C LEU A 94 -25.70 -13.33 -8.50
N VAL A 95 -24.81 -12.64 -9.22
CA VAL A 95 -25.10 -11.30 -9.73
C VAL A 95 -25.84 -11.30 -11.07
N THR A 96 -25.80 -12.41 -11.81
CA THR A 96 -26.51 -12.57 -13.11
C THR A 96 -27.68 -13.55 -13.04
N GLY A 97 -27.84 -14.27 -11.93
CA GLY A 97 -28.78 -15.39 -11.82
C GLY A 97 -28.42 -16.63 -12.65
N LYS A 98 -27.34 -16.59 -13.45
CA LYS A 98 -26.98 -17.63 -14.43
C LYS A 98 -25.52 -18.09 -14.26
N PRO A 99 -25.20 -19.36 -14.55
CA PRO A 99 -23.82 -19.77 -14.63
C PRO A 99 -23.12 -19.11 -15.81
N LEU A 100 -21.80 -18.87 -15.68
CA LEU A 100 -20.97 -18.45 -16.82
C LEU A 100 -20.99 -19.51 -17.91
N ASN A 101 -20.99 -19.06 -19.17
CA ASN A 101 -20.76 -19.93 -20.31
C ASN A 101 -19.31 -20.45 -20.31
N GLN A 102 -18.95 -21.24 -21.32
CA GLN A 102 -17.56 -21.63 -21.51
C GLN A 102 -16.68 -20.39 -21.66
N ILE A 103 -15.58 -20.35 -20.89
CA ILE A 103 -14.61 -19.25 -20.90
C ILE A 103 -13.35 -19.78 -21.59
N PRO A 104 -13.22 -19.65 -22.92
CA PRO A 104 -11.97 -19.96 -23.60
C PRO A 104 -10.90 -18.98 -23.12
N ALA A 105 -9.68 -19.46 -22.87
CA ALA A 105 -8.57 -18.61 -22.48
C ALA A 105 -7.22 -19.33 -22.66
N LYS A 106 -6.23 -18.61 -23.18
CA LYS A 106 -4.84 -19.08 -23.31
C LYS A 106 -4.01 -18.74 -22.09
N ASN A 107 -4.36 -17.67 -21.37
CA ASN A 107 -3.65 -17.22 -20.16
C ASN A 107 -4.65 -16.70 -19.10
N GLY A 108 -4.14 -16.21 -17.96
CA GLY A 108 -4.98 -15.73 -16.87
C GLY A 108 -5.74 -14.44 -17.18
N ILE A 109 -5.13 -13.48 -17.88
CA ILE A 109 -5.79 -12.24 -18.27
C ILE A 109 -6.94 -12.48 -19.25
N GLU A 110 -6.73 -13.27 -20.30
CA GLU A 110 -7.78 -13.62 -21.26
C GLU A 110 -8.95 -14.35 -20.57
N TYR A 111 -8.67 -15.15 -19.54
CA TYR A 111 -9.74 -15.74 -18.72
C TYR A 111 -10.53 -14.68 -17.96
N LEU A 112 -9.85 -13.70 -17.36
CA LEU A 112 -10.50 -12.62 -16.62
C LEU A 112 -11.33 -11.73 -17.55
N GLU A 113 -10.79 -11.32 -18.69
CA GLU A 113 -11.48 -10.55 -19.74
C GLU A 113 -12.78 -11.25 -20.13
N ASN A 114 -12.69 -12.49 -20.62
CA ASN A 114 -13.84 -13.25 -21.12
C ASN A 114 -14.85 -13.61 -20.01
N ALA A 115 -14.41 -13.69 -18.75
CA ALA A 115 -15.30 -13.93 -17.62
C ALA A 115 -16.03 -12.65 -17.20
N PHE A 116 -15.33 -11.53 -17.06
CA PHE A 116 -15.93 -10.27 -16.62
C PHE A 116 -16.76 -9.62 -17.73
N GLU A 117 -16.47 -9.83 -19.02
CA GLU A 117 -17.34 -9.41 -20.14
C GLU A 117 -18.76 -10.02 -20.03
N GLN A 118 -18.88 -11.22 -19.46
CA GLN A 118 -20.18 -11.87 -19.24
C GLN A 118 -20.90 -11.39 -17.96
N ILE A 119 -20.21 -10.66 -17.08
CA ILE A 119 -20.69 -10.29 -15.75
C ILE A 119 -20.94 -8.79 -15.65
N GLU A 120 -19.96 -7.97 -16.04
CA GLU A 120 -19.98 -6.52 -15.90
C GLU A 120 -20.94 -5.89 -16.93
N GLY A 121 -21.85 -5.06 -16.43
CA GLY A 121 -22.91 -4.49 -17.26
C GLY A 121 -24.09 -5.43 -17.50
N TYR A 122 -24.08 -6.66 -16.95
CA TYR A 122 -25.21 -7.58 -17.04
C TYR A 122 -26.49 -6.89 -16.53
N ARG A 123 -27.58 -7.06 -17.28
CA ARG A 123 -28.90 -6.53 -16.93
C ARG A 123 -30.01 -7.37 -17.56
N ASP A 124 -30.96 -7.80 -16.75
CA ASP A 124 -32.27 -8.31 -17.15
C ASP A 124 -33.37 -7.73 -16.24
N GLU A 125 -34.59 -8.28 -16.30
CA GLU A 125 -35.74 -7.83 -15.52
C GLU A 125 -35.56 -7.96 -13.99
N THR A 126 -34.64 -8.83 -13.54
CA THR A 126 -34.49 -9.25 -12.14
C THR A 126 -33.10 -9.03 -11.57
N HIS A 127 -32.07 -8.99 -12.42
CA HIS A 127 -30.67 -8.90 -12.05
C HIS A 127 -29.97 -7.80 -12.84
N SER A 128 -29.16 -7.01 -12.17
CA SER A 128 -28.17 -6.15 -12.82
C SER A 128 -26.90 -6.05 -11.99
N TYR A 129 -25.77 -5.95 -12.67
CA TYR A 129 -24.48 -5.82 -12.03
C TYR A 129 -23.60 -4.83 -12.78
N THR A 130 -23.02 -3.88 -12.05
CA THR A 130 -22.10 -2.90 -12.63
C THR A 130 -20.89 -2.73 -11.75
N VAL A 131 -19.74 -2.52 -12.40
CA VAL A 131 -18.51 -2.10 -11.75
C VAL A 131 -18.11 -0.77 -12.38
N THR A 132 -17.97 0.27 -11.57
CA THR A 132 -17.58 1.61 -12.02
C THR A 132 -16.33 2.07 -11.29
N LEU A 133 -15.51 2.88 -11.96
CA LEU A 133 -14.38 3.56 -11.33
C LEU A 133 -14.73 5.04 -11.20
N GLU A 134 -14.87 5.51 -9.96
CA GLU A 134 -15.38 6.84 -9.61
C GLU A 134 -14.37 7.60 -8.75
N SER A 135 -14.62 8.90 -8.52
CA SER A 135 -13.80 9.73 -7.64
C SER A 135 -13.72 9.15 -6.22
N ASP A 136 -12.59 9.39 -5.55
CA ASP A 136 -12.39 9.09 -4.13
C ASP A 136 -13.16 10.04 -3.20
N GLU A 137 -14.08 10.85 -3.73
CA GLU A 137 -14.90 11.76 -2.93
C GLU A 137 -15.83 11.02 -1.98
N TYR A 138 -16.07 11.67 -0.84
CA TYR A 138 -17.03 11.24 0.15
C TYR A 138 -18.45 11.20 -0.44
N THR A 139 -19.18 10.12 -0.14
CA THR A 139 -20.64 10.09 -0.25
C THR A 139 -21.22 9.38 0.97
N ASP A 140 -22.45 9.74 1.33
CA ASP A 140 -23.16 9.06 2.42
C ASP A 140 -23.32 7.56 2.13
N GLU A 141 -23.62 7.17 0.89
CA GLU A 141 -23.75 5.76 0.50
C GLU A 141 -22.45 4.96 0.69
N LYS A 142 -21.29 5.52 0.31
CA LYS A 142 -19.97 4.89 0.54
C LYS A 142 -19.70 4.76 2.05
N PHE A 143 -20.03 5.80 2.82
CA PHE A 143 -19.86 5.81 4.27
C PHE A 143 -20.75 4.79 4.98
N ASP A 144 -22.02 4.67 4.59
CA ASP A 144 -22.96 3.73 5.21
C ASP A 144 -22.50 2.28 5.01
N LEU A 145 -22.00 1.95 3.82
CA LEU A 145 -21.40 0.64 3.56
C LEU A 145 -20.11 0.43 4.38
N PHE A 146 -19.24 1.44 4.46
CA PHE A 146 -18.03 1.39 5.28
C PHE A 146 -18.37 1.16 6.76
N LYS A 147 -19.37 1.88 7.29
CA LYS A 147 -19.85 1.73 8.66
C LYS A 147 -20.39 0.32 8.90
N LYS A 148 -21.26 -0.19 8.02
CA LYS A 148 -21.77 -1.57 8.08
C LYS A 148 -20.64 -2.59 8.12
N TYR A 149 -19.60 -2.39 7.31
CA TYR A 149 -18.43 -3.26 7.25
C TYR A 149 -17.59 -3.20 8.54
N GLN A 150 -17.25 -2.02 9.04
CA GLN A 150 -16.41 -1.88 10.24
C GLN A 150 -17.07 -2.48 11.48
N THR A 151 -18.35 -2.19 11.72
CA THR A 151 -19.08 -2.70 12.87
C THR A 151 -19.24 -4.22 12.83
N SER A 152 -19.44 -4.79 11.64
CA SER A 152 -19.70 -6.23 11.48
C SER A 152 -18.43 -7.08 11.41
N ILE A 153 -17.39 -6.62 10.71
CA ILE A 153 -16.18 -7.39 10.41
C ILE A 153 -15.03 -7.06 11.38
N HIS A 154 -14.93 -5.80 11.82
CA HIS A 154 -13.88 -5.33 12.72
C HIS A 154 -14.35 -5.16 14.17
N HIS A 155 -15.67 -5.20 14.42
CA HIS A 155 -16.29 -5.06 15.74
C HIS A 155 -15.97 -3.71 16.41
N GLU A 156 -15.74 -2.67 15.60
CA GLU A 156 -15.62 -1.29 16.07
C GLU A 156 -17.00 -0.78 16.52
N SER A 157 -17.03 0.10 17.52
CA SER A 157 -18.30 0.68 17.96
C SER A 157 -18.83 1.69 16.93
N GLU A 158 -20.15 1.91 16.92
CA GLU A 158 -20.73 2.89 16.00
C GLU A 158 -20.23 4.32 16.24
N GLU A 159 -19.86 4.64 17.47
CA GLU A 159 -19.31 5.93 17.85
C GLU A 159 -17.87 6.13 17.36
N GLU A 160 -17.09 5.05 17.22
CA GLU A 160 -15.72 5.06 16.68
C GLU A 160 -15.74 5.30 15.16
N VAL A 161 -16.75 4.77 14.47
CA VAL A 161 -16.85 4.84 13.01
C VAL A 161 -17.53 6.14 12.55
N THR A 162 -16.72 7.20 12.44
CA THR A 162 -17.20 8.54 12.09
C THR A 162 -17.02 8.90 10.61
N LYS A 163 -17.89 9.79 10.10
CA LYS A 163 -17.79 10.34 8.73
C LYS A 163 -16.43 10.99 8.47
N LYS A 164 -15.94 11.80 9.41
CA LYS A 164 -14.62 12.44 9.35
C LYS A 164 -13.48 11.41 9.35
N GLY A 165 -13.63 10.32 10.10
CA GLY A 165 -12.66 9.22 10.13
C GLY A 165 -12.57 8.53 8.77
N PHE A 166 -13.72 8.20 8.17
CA PHE A 166 -13.81 7.62 6.83
C PHE A 166 -13.23 8.56 5.76
N GLU A 167 -13.61 9.83 5.77
CA GLU A 167 -13.10 10.83 4.82
C GLU A 167 -11.58 10.96 4.93
N ARG A 168 -11.06 11.14 6.14
CA ARG A 168 -9.61 11.24 6.39
C ARG A 168 -8.85 9.98 5.97
N PHE A 169 -9.47 8.80 6.08
CA PHE A 169 -8.80 7.53 5.85
C PHE A 169 -8.79 7.15 4.36
N LEU A 170 -9.94 7.26 3.69
CA LEU A 170 -10.17 6.66 2.36
C LEU A 170 -10.60 7.66 1.28
N CYS A 171 -10.94 8.89 1.65
CA CYS A 171 -11.36 9.91 0.69
C CYS A 171 -10.32 11.05 0.59
N SER A 172 -10.55 11.96 -0.35
CA SER A 172 -9.85 13.25 -0.44
C SER A 172 -8.33 13.10 -0.36
N SER A 173 -7.77 12.21 -1.19
CA SER A 173 -6.34 11.90 -1.17
C SER A 173 -5.45 13.11 -1.49
N PRO A 174 -4.15 13.09 -1.10
CA PRO A 174 -3.24 14.19 -1.38
C PRO A 174 -2.81 14.28 -2.86
N PHE A 175 -3.34 13.45 -3.76
CA PHE A 175 -2.84 13.43 -5.13
C PHE A 175 -3.23 14.69 -5.89
N ILE A 176 -2.21 15.36 -6.42
CA ILE A 176 -2.42 16.46 -7.36
C ILE A 176 -2.37 15.91 -8.78
N SER A 177 -3.31 16.35 -9.60
CA SER A 177 -3.33 16.10 -11.04
C SER A 177 -2.08 16.71 -11.66
N ASP A 178 -1.26 15.90 -12.34
CA ASP A 178 -0.34 16.45 -13.33
C ASP A 178 -1.13 16.54 -14.65
N ASP A 179 -1.28 17.75 -15.21
CA ASP A 179 -2.06 18.06 -16.43
C ASP A 179 -1.48 17.46 -17.74
N GLY A 180 -0.89 16.26 -17.66
CA GLY A 180 -0.33 15.53 -18.78
C GLY A 180 -1.37 14.63 -19.47
N PRO A 181 -1.28 14.43 -20.80
CA PRO A 181 -2.19 13.57 -21.57
C PRO A 181 -1.99 12.05 -21.34
N MET A 182 -1.25 11.65 -20.31
CA MET A 182 -0.77 10.28 -20.12
C MET A 182 -1.42 9.62 -18.91
N LYS A 183 -2.36 8.71 -19.18
CA LYS A 183 -2.85 7.65 -18.26
C LYS A 183 -3.47 8.13 -16.94
N LYS A 184 -4.61 7.57 -16.53
CA LYS A 184 -5.26 7.97 -15.27
C LYS A 184 -4.31 7.80 -14.08
N CYS A 185 -4.13 8.82 -13.27
CA CYS A 185 -3.34 8.75 -12.05
C CYS A 185 -4.10 9.47 -10.93
N GLY A 186 -4.04 8.95 -9.71
CA GLY A 186 -4.76 9.47 -8.55
C GLY A 186 -5.47 8.37 -7.77
N SER A 187 -6.33 8.78 -6.84
CA SER A 187 -7.16 7.85 -6.06
C SER A 187 -8.54 7.71 -6.66
N PHE A 188 -9.05 6.49 -6.62
CA PHE A 188 -10.37 6.16 -7.14
C PHE A 188 -11.07 5.16 -6.23
N HIS A 189 -12.39 5.21 -6.26
CA HIS A 189 -13.24 4.18 -5.69
C HIS A 189 -13.77 3.30 -6.83
N GLN A 190 -13.49 2.00 -6.76
CA GLN A 190 -14.09 1.00 -7.63
C GLN A 190 -15.36 0.46 -6.96
N LEU A 191 -16.52 0.83 -7.51
CA LEU A 191 -17.83 0.56 -6.91
C LEU A 191 -18.44 -0.65 -7.57
N TYR A 192 -18.84 -1.63 -6.75
CA TYR A 192 -19.54 -2.82 -7.18
C TYR A 192 -21.01 -2.70 -6.80
N ARG A 193 -21.91 -2.78 -7.78
CA ARG A 193 -23.35 -2.64 -7.56
C ARG A 193 -24.12 -3.86 -8.02
N ILE A 194 -25.07 -4.31 -7.20
CA ILE A 194 -26.05 -5.33 -7.56
C ILE A 194 -27.43 -4.67 -7.50
N ASN A 195 -28.19 -4.72 -8.59
CA ASN A 195 -29.53 -4.13 -8.67
C ASN A 195 -29.56 -2.63 -8.31
N GLY A 196 -28.47 -1.91 -8.62
CA GLY A 196 -28.28 -0.51 -8.28
C GLY A 196 -27.75 -0.25 -6.87
N THR A 197 -27.81 -1.23 -5.96
CA THR A 197 -27.32 -1.11 -4.58
C THR A 197 -25.80 -1.29 -4.53
N LEU A 198 -25.09 -0.38 -3.86
CA LEU A 198 -23.66 -0.50 -3.58
C LEU A 198 -23.38 -1.66 -2.61
N VAL A 199 -22.60 -2.65 -3.04
CA VAL A 199 -22.30 -3.86 -2.24
C VAL A 199 -20.83 -4.01 -1.87
N ALA A 200 -19.92 -3.36 -2.61
CA ALA A 200 -18.49 -3.32 -2.27
C ALA A 200 -17.82 -2.09 -2.87
N VAL A 201 -16.76 -1.61 -2.20
CA VAL A 201 -15.90 -0.53 -2.68
C VAL A 201 -14.44 -0.95 -2.52
N GLY A 202 -13.73 -1.04 -3.65
CA GLY A 202 -12.27 -1.09 -3.68
C GLY A 202 -11.71 0.34 -3.70
N VAL A 203 -10.81 0.67 -2.78
CA VAL A 203 -10.10 1.95 -2.74
C VAL A 203 -8.74 1.74 -3.40
N LEU A 204 -8.50 2.43 -4.51
CA LEU A 204 -7.36 2.20 -5.39
C LEU A 204 -6.55 3.46 -5.61
N ASP A 205 -5.23 3.31 -5.60
CA ASP A 205 -4.29 4.31 -6.13
C ASP A 205 -3.84 3.87 -7.52
N LEU A 206 -4.19 4.65 -8.54
CA LEU A 206 -3.65 4.50 -9.89
C LEU A 206 -2.39 5.35 -10.02
N LEU A 207 -1.27 4.69 -10.30
CA LEU A 207 0.07 5.27 -10.33
C LEU A 207 0.70 4.97 -11.69
N PRO A 208 1.77 5.67 -12.13
CA PRO A 208 2.31 5.56 -13.48
C PRO A 208 2.44 4.13 -14.03
N HIS A 209 2.93 3.20 -13.21
CA HIS A 209 3.07 1.79 -13.58
C HIS A 209 2.27 0.81 -12.74
N ALA A 210 1.47 1.28 -11.78
CA ALA A 210 0.80 0.40 -10.82
C ALA A 210 -0.68 0.73 -10.58
N VAL A 211 -1.49 -0.33 -10.45
CA VAL A 211 -2.74 -0.28 -9.68
C VAL A 211 -2.39 -0.73 -8.26
N SER A 212 -2.66 0.11 -7.24
CA SER A 212 -2.36 -0.22 -5.84
C SER A 212 -3.64 -0.28 -5.02
N SER A 213 -3.95 -1.47 -4.51
CA SER A 213 -5.09 -1.71 -3.61
C SER A 213 -4.79 -1.14 -2.22
N VAL A 214 -5.57 -0.14 -1.81
CA VAL A 214 -5.44 0.54 -0.51
C VAL A 214 -6.33 -0.12 0.53
N TYR A 215 -7.61 -0.29 0.20
CA TYR A 215 -8.60 -0.85 1.11
C TYR A 215 -9.77 -1.48 0.34
N LEU A 216 -10.44 -2.45 0.96
CA LEU A 216 -11.67 -3.03 0.42
C LEU A 216 -12.66 -3.17 1.56
N PHE A 217 -13.85 -2.59 1.40
CA PHE A 217 -14.97 -2.77 2.31
C PHE A 217 -16.20 -3.18 1.52
N TYR A 218 -17.07 -3.98 2.13
CA TYR A 218 -18.19 -4.58 1.44
C TYR A 218 -19.32 -4.92 2.39
N ASP A 219 -20.49 -5.22 1.83
CA ASP A 219 -21.65 -5.59 2.61
C ASP A 219 -21.44 -7.00 3.19
N PRO A 220 -21.43 -7.17 4.53
CA PRO A 220 -21.17 -8.44 5.21
C PRO A 220 -22.09 -9.60 4.77
N GLU A 221 -23.26 -9.32 4.20
CA GLU A 221 -24.15 -10.33 3.60
C GLU A 221 -23.46 -11.14 2.49
N PHE A 222 -22.47 -10.54 1.81
CA PHE A 222 -21.70 -11.20 0.76
C PHE A 222 -20.37 -11.80 1.24
N SER A 223 -20.13 -11.88 2.55
CA SER A 223 -18.91 -12.46 3.15
C SER A 223 -18.58 -13.87 2.63
N SER A 224 -19.60 -14.67 2.28
CA SER A 224 -19.42 -16.02 1.75
C SER A 224 -18.89 -16.07 0.30
N PHE A 225 -18.81 -14.93 -0.40
CA PHE A 225 -18.42 -14.86 -1.81
C PHE A 225 -16.95 -14.48 -2.05
N SER A 226 -16.17 -14.30 -0.99
CA SER A 226 -14.74 -13.95 -1.10
C SER A 226 -14.51 -12.70 -1.95
N LEU A 227 -15.21 -11.60 -1.65
CA LEU A 227 -15.12 -10.36 -2.40
C LEU A 227 -13.68 -9.84 -2.55
N GLY A 228 -12.80 -10.06 -1.57
CA GLY A 228 -11.36 -9.78 -1.72
C GLY A 228 -10.70 -10.48 -2.90
N ARG A 229 -11.11 -11.71 -3.24
CA ARG A 229 -10.61 -12.41 -4.44
C ARG A 229 -11.22 -11.87 -5.72
N ILE A 230 -12.51 -11.52 -5.70
CA ILE A 230 -13.19 -10.95 -6.86
C ILE A 230 -12.59 -9.58 -7.19
N SER A 231 -12.45 -8.72 -6.18
CA SER A 231 -11.84 -7.38 -6.32
C SER A 231 -10.41 -7.48 -6.82
N ALA A 232 -9.58 -8.33 -6.22
CA ALA A 232 -8.21 -8.53 -6.69
C ALA A 232 -8.14 -9.02 -8.16
N CYS A 233 -9.00 -9.97 -8.56
CA CYS A 233 -9.04 -10.39 -9.97
C CYS A 233 -9.47 -9.24 -10.89
N ARG A 234 -10.43 -8.41 -10.47
CA ARG A 234 -10.88 -7.28 -11.28
C ARG A 234 -9.84 -6.16 -11.35
N GLU A 235 -9.13 -5.90 -10.27
CA GLU A 235 -8.05 -4.92 -10.17
C GLU A 235 -6.83 -5.36 -11.01
N ILE A 236 -6.53 -6.66 -11.09
CA ILE A 236 -5.53 -7.21 -12.02
C ILE A 236 -5.95 -6.98 -13.47
N LEU A 237 -7.22 -7.25 -13.79
CA LEU A 237 -7.76 -6.98 -15.13
C LEU A 237 -7.69 -5.48 -15.46
N LEU A 238 -8.06 -4.60 -14.51
CA LEU A 238 -7.95 -3.14 -14.66
C LEU A 238 -6.51 -2.73 -14.95
N ALA A 239 -5.53 -3.34 -14.27
CA ALA A 239 -4.13 -3.07 -14.51
C ALA A 239 -3.75 -3.39 -15.96
N SER A 240 -4.16 -4.54 -16.51
CA SER A 240 -3.88 -4.91 -17.89
C SER A 240 -4.63 -4.01 -18.90
N GLU A 241 -5.94 -3.78 -18.71
CA GLU A 241 -6.80 -2.95 -19.57
C GLU A 241 -6.25 -1.53 -19.75
N GLU A 242 -5.85 -0.90 -18.64
CA GLU A 242 -5.34 0.48 -18.62
C GLU A 242 -3.81 0.53 -18.73
N LYS A 243 -3.14 -0.60 -19.03
CA LYS A 243 -1.69 -0.73 -19.29
C LYS A 243 -0.79 -0.37 -18.11
N TYR A 244 -1.21 -0.63 -16.87
CA TYR A 244 -0.35 -0.67 -15.69
C TYR A 244 0.38 -2.00 -15.62
N GLN A 245 1.70 -1.93 -15.45
CA GLN A 245 2.54 -3.12 -15.42
C GLN A 245 2.26 -3.98 -14.17
N PHE A 246 2.04 -3.34 -13.03
CA PHE A 246 1.99 -4.03 -11.75
C PHE A 246 0.66 -3.82 -11.02
N TYR A 247 0.24 -4.87 -10.32
CA TYR A 247 -0.81 -4.79 -9.30
C TYR A 247 -0.18 -4.97 -7.92
N TYR A 248 -0.34 -3.97 -7.05
CA TYR A 248 0.14 -3.96 -5.67
C TYR A 248 -1.00 -4.32 -4.74
N MET A 249 -0.87 -5.44 -4.03
CA MET A 249 -1.92 -5.94 -3.12
C MET A 249 -1.75 -5.42 -1.69
N GLY A 250 -0.99 -4.35 -1.48
CA GLY A 250 -0.60 -3.90 -0.15
C GLY A 250 0.49 -4.77 0.46
N TYR A 251 0.25 -5.31 1.66
CA TYR A 251 1.21 -6.14 2.39
C TYR A 251 0.84 -7.62 2.40
N TYR A 252 1.85 -8.48 2.35
CA TYR A 252 1.82 -9.90 2.64
C TYR A 252 2.42 -10.15 4.03
N ILE A 253 1.72 -10.94 4.84
CA ILE A 253 2.15 -11.32 6.19
C ILE A 253 2.01 -12.84 6.30
N HIS A 254 3.15 -13.55 6.30
CA HIS A 254 3.19 -15.01 6.17
C HIS A 254 2.39 -15.75 7.25
N LYS A 255 2.50 -15.28 8.51
CA LYS A 255 1.84 -15.88 9.69
C LYS A 255 0.38 -15.44 9.86
N CYS A 256 -0.11 -14.46 9.09
CA CYS A 256 -1.48 -13.96 9.21
C CYS A 256 -2.38 -14.61 8.15
N LYS A 257 -3.30 -15.49 8.57
CA LYS A 257 -4.25 -16.18 7.67
C LYS A 257 -5.05 -15.22 6.78
N LYS A 258 -5.47 -14.06 7.31
CA LYS A 258 -6.22 -13.03 6.57
C LYS A 258 -5.39 -12.35 5.46
N MET A 259 -4.06 -12.41 5.55
CA MET A 259 -3.14 -11.75 4.62
C MET A 259 -2.36 -12.74 3.74
N ARG A 260 -2.27 -14.02 4.15
CA ARG A 260 -1.53 -15.07 3.44
C ARG A 260 -2.07 -15.35 2.04
N TYR A 261 -3.36 -15.13 1.80
CA TYR A 261 -4.00 -15.41 0.51
C TYR A 261 -3.40 -14.59 -0.65
N LYS A 262 -2.77 -13.44 -0.38
CA LYS A 262 -2.14 -12.61 -1.42
C LYS A 262 -0.98 -13.33 -2.11
N GLY A 263 -0.33 -14.27 -1.43
CA GLY A 263 0.67 -15.15 -2.03
C GLY A 263 0.10 -16.23 -2.95
N GLU A 264 -1.22 -16.40 -3.01
CA GLU A 264 -1.89 -17.35 -3.93
C GLU A 264 -1.98 -16.81 -5.36
N TYR A 265 -1.63 -15.54 -5.59
CA TYR A 265 -1.60 -14.92 -6.91
C TYR A 265 -0.19 -15.05 -7.48
N SER A 266 -0.11 -15.49 -8.73
CA SER A 266 1.14 -15.91 -9.33
C SER A 266 1.29 -15.39 -10.76
N PRO A 267 2.51 -15.07 -11.22
CA PRO A 267 3.71 -14.92 -10.37
C PRO A 267 3.60 -13.68 -9.47
N SER A 268 4.04 -13.76 -8.22
CA SER A 268 4.11 -12.61 -7.31
C SER A 268 5.49 -12.45 -6.69
N TYR A 269 5.78 -11.22 -6.30
CA TYR A 269 7.09 -10.77 -5.86
C TYR A 269 6.95 -9.99 -4.56
N LEU A 270 7.87 -10.25 -3.63
CA LEU A 270 8.01 -9.50 -2.40
C LEU A 270 9.17 -8.51 -2.50
N LEU A 271 8.98 -7.33 -1.92
CA LEU A 271 10.04 -6.33 -1.78
C LEU A 271 11.00 -6.76 -0.66
N ASN A 272 12.28 -6.87 -0.99
CA ASN A 272 13.34 -7.01 0.00
C ASN A 272 13.47 -5.71 0.81
N PRO A 273 13.24 -5.75 2.13
CA PRO A 273 13.18 -4.55 2.95
C PRO A 273 14.50 -3.80 3.06
N GLU A 274 15.66 -4.45 2.85
CA GLU A 274 16.98 -3.81 2.95
C GLU A 274 17.43 -3.22 1.62
N THR A 275 17.30 -3.97 0.54
CA THR A 275 17.85 -3.56 -0.77
C THR A 275 16.84 -2.84 -1.64
N ASN A 276 15.54 -2.88 -1.28
CA ASN A 276 14.42 -2.49 -2.14
C ASN A 276 14.37 -3.24 -3.48
N GLY A 277 15.01 -4.41 -3.57
CA GLY A 277 14.93 -5.32 -4.72
C GLY A 277 13.68 -6.20 -4.67
N TRP A 278 13.17 -6.62 -5.82
CA TRP A 278 11.99 -7.50 -5.92
C TRP A 278 12.42 -8.95 -6.14
N LEU A 279 11.86 -9.86 -5.34
CA LEU A 279 12.20 -11.28 -5.36
C LEU A 279 10.92 -12.11 -5.44
N SER A 280 10.96 -13.22 -6.20
CA SER A 280 9.82 -14.14 -6.31
C SER A 280 9.40 -14.64 -4.93
N ILE A 281 8.09 -14.63 -4.64
CA ILE A 281 7.57 -15.08 -3.35
C ILE A 281 7.95 -16.54 -3.04
N ASN A 282 8.13 -17.37 -4.06
CA ASN A 282 8.48 -18.78 -3.89
C ASN A 282 9.81 -18.94 -3.13
N HIS A 283 10.78 -18.05 -3.37
CA HIS A 283 12.05 -18.06 -2.62
C HIS A 283 11.84 -17.80 -1.12
N PHE A 284 10.78 -17.09 -0.74
CA PHE A 284 10.48 -16.80 0.67
C PHE A 284 9.65 -17.90 1.32
N THR A 285 8.65 -18.44 0.61
CA THR A 285 7.79 -19.50 1.18
C THR A 285 8.59 -20.75 1.49
N ASP A 286 9.52 -21.12 0.61
CA ASP A 286 10.41 -22.27 0.81
C ASP A 286 11.26 -22.09 2.07
N LEU A 287 11.68 -20.86 2.39
CA LEU A 287 12.39 -20.59 3.65
C LEU A 287 11.47 -20.69 4.86
N TRP A 288 10.29 -20.05 4.82
CA TRP A 288 9.38 -20.05 5.96
C TRP A 288 8.83 -21.43 6.31
N ASP A 289 8.61 -22.28 5.31
CA ASP A 289 8.14 -23.65 5.54
C ASP A 289 9.24 -24.54 6.17
N ASN A 290 10.51 -24.10 6.16
CA ASN A 290 11.67 -24.79 6.75
C ASN A 290 12.26 -24.06 7.98
N GLU A 291 11.40 -23.56 8.88
CA GLU A 291 11.77 -22.88 10.15
C GLU A 291 12.42 -21.48 10.03
N ALA A 292 12.01 -20.66 9.05
CA ALA A 292 12.56 -19.30 8.93
C ALA A 292 12.24 -18.39 10.14
N PRO A 293 13.13 -17.41 10.43
CA PRO A 293 12.94 -16.42 11.48
C PRO A 293 11.73 -15.51 11.23
N ASP A 294 11.41 -14.72 12.27
CA ASP A 294 10.34 -13.72 12.22
C ASP A 294 10.58 -12.64 11.14
N TYR A 295 11.84 -12.35 10.78
CA TYR A 295 12.23 -11.35 9.79
C TYR A 295 13.22 -11.94 8.76
N LEU A 296 13.04 -11.63 7.47
CA LEU A 296 13.82 -12.14 6.34
C LEU A 296 14.34 -11.00 5.46
N THR A 297 15.63 -11.08 5.16
CA THR A 297 16.34 -10.21 4.21
C THR A 297 17.21 -11.08 3.32
N PHE A 298 17.54 -10.58 2.13
CA PHE A 298 18.35 -11.32 1.17
C PHE A 298 19.53 -10.44 0.76
N GLU A 299 20.63 -10.54 1.51
CA GLU A 299 21.85 -9.80 1.21
C GLU A 299 22.81 -10.53 0.27
N ASN A 300 22.56 -11.77 -0.16
CA ASN A 300 23.40 -12.43 -1.18
C ASN A 300 22.63 -13.51 -1.95
N ILE A 301 22.03 -13.14 -3.09
CA ILE A 301 21.75 -14.07 -4.19
C ILE A 301 22.88 -13.90 -5.20
N GLY A 302 24.10 -14.16 -4.75
CA GLY A 302 25.34 -14.07 -5.53
C GLY A 302 26.21 -15.31 -5.28
N GLU A 303 26.37 -16.10 -6.34
CA GLU A 303 27.21 -17.31 -6.52
C GLU A 303 26.90 -18.58 -5.69
N SER A 304 26.39 -18.51 -4.47
CA SER A 304 25.84 -19.69 -3.79
C SER A 304 24.31 -19.69 -3.88
N LYS A 305 23.73 -20.78 -4.40
CA LYS A 305 22.26 -21.04 -4.39
C LYS A 305 21.75 -21.36 -2.97
N GLU A 306 22.30 -20.73 -1.94
CA GLU A 306 21.93 -20.96 -0.56
C GLU A 306 21.49 -19.65 0.09
N LEU A 307 20.21 -19.60 0.43
CA LEU A 307 19.57 -18.53 1.15
C LEU A 307 19.93 -18.67 2.64
N SER A 308 20.66 -17.72 3.21
CA SER A 308 20.94 -17.70 4.66
C SER A 308 20.00 -16.70 5.36
N PRO A 309 19.05 -17.16 6.19
CA PRO A 309 18.26 -16.26 7.01
C PRO A 309 19.15 -15.60 8.08
N LYS A 310 19.42 -14.29 7.96
CA LYS A 310 19.99 -13.53 9.08
C LYS A 310 18.90 -13.31 10.13
N ARG A 311 19.01 -14.04 11.26
CA ARG A 311 18.29 -13.70 12.49
C ARG A 311 18.87 -12.37 12.97
N VAL A 312 18.06 -11.32 12.97
CA VAL A 312 18.50 -10.04 13.54
C VAL A 312 17.92 -9.95 14.93
N ASP A 313 18.79 -9.71 15.91
CA ASP A 313 18.39 -9.52 17.30
C ASP A 313 17.31 -8.44 17.39
N SER A 314 16.35 -8.66 18.29
CA SER A 314 15.31 -7.70 18.61
C SER A 314 15.94 -6.35 18.95
N LEU A 315 15.53 -5.30 18.26
CA LEU A 315 15.96 -3.93 18.56
C LEU A 315 15.68 -3.61 20.04
N PRO A 316 16.50 -2.76 20.69
CA PRO A 316 16.25 -2.31 22.05
C PRO A 316 14.80 -1.80 22.14
N LYS A 317 14.06 -2.24 23.16
CA LYS A 317 12.72 -1.73 23.43
C LYS A 317 12.83 -0.23 23.70
N VAL A 318 12.01 0.58 23.03
CA VAL A 318 11.89 2.01 23.36
C VAL A 318 11.37 2.10 24.80
N SER A 319 12.09 2.79 25.68
CA SER A 319 11.61 3.06 27.02
C SER A 319 10.41 4.01 26.94
N ASP A 320 9.36 3.77 27.74
CA ASP A 320 8.24 4.70 27.97
C ASP A 320 8.69 5.99 28.71
N THR A 321 9.97 6.36 28.63
CA THR A 321 10.48 7.60 29.20
C THR A 321 10.07 8.75 28.29
N ASP A 322 9.53 9.81 28.91
CA ASP A 322 9.26 11.12 28.32
C ASP A 322 10.56 11.79 27.81
N GLU A 323 11.31 11.15 26.91
CA GLU A 323 12.41 11.79 26.20
C GLU A 323 11.83 12.77 25.18
N GLU A 324 12.32 14.03 25.23
CA GLU A 324 11.79 15.17 24.46
C GLU A 324 11.94 15.04 22.93
N GLU A 325 12.65 14.02 22.42
CA GLU A 325 12.81 13.76 20.99
C GLU A 325 12.56 12.29 20.60
N PRO A 326 11.81 12.02 19.52
CA PRO A 326 11.64 10.67 19.01
C PRO A 326 12.98 10.08 18.51
N PRO A 327 13.18 8.75 18.62
CA PRO A 327 14.42 8.11 18.20
C PRO A 327 14.61 8.20 16.68
N SER A 328 15.87 8.29 16.26
CA SER A 328 16.22 8.48 14.84
C SER A 328 16.01 7.21 13.99
N VAL A 329 15.88 7.40 12.67
CA VAL A 329 15.80 6.29 11.69
C VAL A 329 17.00 5.36 11.69
N TYR A 330 18.17 5.85 12.10
CA TYR A 330 19.39 5.06 12.19
C TYR A 330 19.46 4.24 13.48
N GLU A 331 19.08 4.83 14.62
CA GLU A 331 19.04 4.13 15.91
C GLU A 331 17.98 3.02 15.93
N ARG A 332 16.84 3.24 15.27
CA ARG A 332 15.78 2.24 15.10
C ARG A 332 16.03 1.28 13.93
N SER A 333 17.15 1.40 13.24
CA SER A 333 17.55 0.56 12.09
C SER A 333 16.42 0.37 11.08
N LEU A 334 15.79 1.46 10.60
CA LEU A 334 14.73 1.35 9.58
C LEU A 334 15.27 0.63 8.33
N PRO A 335 14.65 -0.46 7.88
CA PRO A 335 15.13 -1.17 6.70
C PRO A 335 15.05 -0.32 5.42
N GLY A 336 16.09 -0.39 4.58
CA GLY A 336 16.08 0.14 3.22
C GLY A 336 16.16 1.67 3.09
N ILE A 337 16.65 2.33 4.14
CA ILE A 337 16.98 3.76 4.13
C ILE A 337 18.37 4.02 3.53
N LEU A 338 18.66 5.26 3.16
CA LEU A 338 20.01 5.65 2.74
C LEU A 338 20.97 5.62 3.93
N ASP A 339 22.24 5.31 3.66
CA ASP A 339 23.32 5.55 4.63
C ASP A 339 23.37 7.02 5.05
N GLU A 340 23.76 7.27 6.29
CA GLU A 340 23.74 8.61 6.88
C GLU A 340 24.59 9.61 6.10
N ASP A 341 25.78 9.21 5.66
CA ASP A 341 26.67 10.05 4.85
C ASP A 341 26.06 10.39 3.49
N VAL A 342 25.32 9.45 2.89
CA VAL A 342 24.61 9.66 1.63
C VAL A 342 23.46 10.64 1.84
N ALA A 343 22.68 10.48 2.92
CA ALA A 343 21.60 11.40 3.26
C ALA A 343 22.13 12.81 3.57
N LYS A 344 23.23 12.94 4.33
CA LYS A 344 23.93 14.22 4.58
C LYS A 344 24.41 14.88 3.29
N SER A 345 24.85 14.10 2.30
CA SER A 345 25.28 14.66 1.00
C SER A 345 24.15 15.41 0.26
N LEU A 346 22.88 15.10 0.55
CA LEU A 346 21.73 15.78 -0.05
C LEU A 346 21.53 17.21 0.46
N LEU A 347 22.04 17.55 1.66
CA LEU A 347 22.05 18.93 2.17
C LEU A 347 22.83 19.88 1.24
N GLN A 348 23.86 19.35 0.58
CA GLN A 348 24.72 20.14 -0.31
C GLN A 348 24.13 20.28 -1.71
N ARG A 349 23.34 19.29 -2.14
CA ARG A 349 22.78 19.21 -3.51
C ARG A 349 21.45 19.92 -3.64
N ASN A 350 20.63 19.88 -2.59
CA ASN A 350 19.31 20.45 -2.62
C ASN A 350 19.37 21.94 -2.27
N HIS A 351 18.42 22.70 -2.83
CA HIS A 351 18.33 24.14 -2.66
C HIS A 351 16.94 24.51 -2.17
N ILE A 352 16.86 25.47 -1.26
CA ILE A 352 15.64 26.03 -0.69
C ILE A 352 15.38 27.43 -1.23
N THR A 353 14.13 27.71 -1.57
CA THR A 353 13.69 29.05 -1.97
C THR A 353 13.04 29.75 -0.77
N ILE A 354 13.50 30.95 -0.44
CA ILE A 354 12.96 31.81 0.62
C ILE A 354 12.72 33.19 0.00
N GLY A 355 11.45 33.57 -0.16
CA GLY A 355 11.09 34.73 -1.00
C GLY A 355 11.61 34.55 -2.42
N ASP A 356 12.35 35.54 -2.93
CA ASP A 356 12.95 35.51 -4.28
C ASP A 356 14.36 34.89 -4.31
N SER A 357 14.88 34.42 -3.17
CA SER A 357 16.24 33.88 -3.07
C SER A 357 16.23 32.35 -3.05
N THR A 358 17.13 31.73 -3.83
CA THR A 358 17.40 30.30 -3.77
C THR A 358 18.78 30.06 -3.14
N LEU A 359 18.80 29.35 -2.02
CA LEU A 359 19.99 29.08 -1.20
C LEU A 359 20.24 27.57 -1.08
N PRO A 360 21.49 27.10 -1.00
CA PRO A 360 21.76 25.70 -0.66
C PRO A 360 21.15 25.34 0.70
N VAL A 361 20.54 24.16 0.81
CA VAL A 361 19.90 23.71 2.07
C VAL A 361 20.90 23.73 3.23
N LYS A 362 22.14 23.29 3.01
CA LYS A 362 23.23 23.36 4.01
C LYS A 362 23.47 24.77 4.55
N ALA A 363 23.38 25.80 3.71
CA ALA A 363 23.61 27.18 4.13
C ALA A 363 22.50 27.69 5.05
N VAL A 364 21.27 27.16 4.92
CA VAL A 364 20.14 27.52 5.77
C VAL A 364 20.09 26.67 7.02
N LEU A 365 20.12 25.33 6.86
CA LEU A 365 19.93 24.40 7.97
C LEU A 365 21.13 24.30 8.89
N GLY A 366 22.33 24.70 8.46
CA GLY A 366 23.52 24.74 9.33
C GLY A 366 23.38 25.67 10.54
N PHE A 367 22.42 26.60 10.52
CA PHE A 367 22.06 27.43 11.67
C PHE A 367 21.01 26.80 12.59
N PHE A 368 20.40 25.68 12.18
CA PHE A 368 19.30 25.02 12.87
C PHE A 368 19.54 23.50 12.98
N PRO A 369 20.40 23.06 13.93
CA PRO A 369 20.84 21.66 14.01
C PRO A 369 19.69 20.63 14.08
N ARG A 370 18.60 20.99 14.78
CA ARG A 370 17.41 20.14 14.87
C ARG A 370 16.72 19.95 13.51
N LEU A 371 16.59 21.02 12.73
CA LEU A 371 16.01 20.95 11.39
C LEU A 371 16.90 20.21 10.41
N GLU A 372 18.21 20.36 10.54
CA GLU A 372 19.19 19.60 9.77
C GLU A 372 19.05 18.09 10.02
N LYS A 373 18.94 17.67 11.29
CA LYS A 373 18.69 16.27 11.67
C LYS A 373 17.40 15.73 11.03
N LEU A 374 16.27 16.43 11.20
CA LEU A 374 14.98 16.01 10.62
C LEU A 374 15.03 15.92 9.09
N TYR A 375 15.74 16.85 8.44
CA TYR A 375 15.96 16.82 7.00
C TYR A 375 16.71 15.57 6.55
N ILE A 376 17.81 15.25 7.23
CA ILE A 376 18.63 14.08 6.94
C ILE A 376 17.79 12.80 7.10
N GLU A 377 17.07 12.66 8.21
CA GLU A 377 16.25 11.48 8.48
C GLU A 377 15.12 11.30 7.46
N ALA A 378 14.40 12.38 7.14
CA ALA A 378 13.35 12.33 6.12
C ALA A 378 13.92 11.89 4.76
N ASN A 379 15.04 12.46 4.33
CA ASN A 379 15.68 12.10 3.07
C ASN A 379 16.20 10.65 3.07
N ALA A 380 16.73 10.18 4.19
CA ALA A 380 17.17 8.80 4.34
C ALA A 380 16.02 7.83 4.13
N ALA A 381 14.87 8.10 4.76
CA ALA A 381 13.68 7.26 4.64
C ALA A 381 13.05 7.33 3.24
N LEU A 382 12.95 8.52 2.65
CA LEU A 382 12.39 8.75 1.32
C LEU A 382 13.24 8.09 0.21
N GLY A 383 14.56 8.07 0.39
CA GLY A 383 15.51 7.65 -0.64
C GLY A 383 15.86 8.76 -1.62
N LYS A 384 16.94 8.58 -2.39
CA LYS A 384 17.56 9.64 -3.21
C LYS A 384 16.61 10.21 -4.28
N ASP A 385 15.85 9.34 -4.95
CA ASP A 385 15.00 9.74 -6.10
C ASP A 385 13.77 10.54 -5.72
N VAL A 386 13.34 10.39 -4.47
CA VAL A 386 12.28 11.19 -3.88
C VAL A 386 12.94 12.37 -3.17
N GLY A 387 13.83 12.13 -2.20
CA GLY A 387 14.48 13.18 -1.40
C GLY A 387 15.08 14.36 -2.20
N LYS A 388 15.62 14.14 -3.41
CA LYS A 388 16.10 15.22 -4.28
C LYS A 388 15.02 16.25 -4.68
N ASP A 389 13.77 15.79 -4.87
CA ASP A 389 12.64 16.59 -5.35
C ASP A 389 11.86 17.21 -4.17
N TYR A 390 12.20 16.82 -2.94
CA TYR A 390 11.51 17.21 -1.71
C TYR A 390 12.37 18.16 -0.90
N THR A 391 12.24 19.42 -1.25
CA THR A 391 12.79 20.52 -0.47
C THR A 391 11.83 20.89 0.66
N LEU A 392 12.38 21.21 1.83
CA LEU A 392 11.65 22.03 2.78
C LEU A 392 11.54 23.40 2.14
N VAL A 393 10.33 23.92 1.91
CA VAL A 393 10.14 25.37 1.78
C VAL A 393 9.50 25.81 3.08
N PHE A 394 10.14 26.76 3.75
CA PHE A 394 9.50 27.48 4.85
C PHE A 394 8.61 28.52 4.18
N SER A 395 7.29 28.30 4.17
CA SER A 395 6.37 29.42 3.92
C SER A 395 6.47 30.36 5.12
N GLN A 396 6.48 31.67 4.84
CA GLN A 396 6.55 32.73 5.86
C GLN A 396 5.52 32.56 6.98
#